data_AF-A0AAN8FNS7-F1
#
_entry.id   AF-A0AAN8FNS7-F1
#
_cell.length_a   1.000
_cell.length_b   1.000
_cell.length_c   1.000
_cell.angle_alpha   90.00
_cell.angle_beta   90.00
_cell.angle_gamma   90.00
#
_symmetry.space_group_name_H-M   'P 1'
#
loop_
_entity.id
_entity.type
_entity.pdbx_description
1 polymer ?
#
loop_
_entity_poly.entity_id
_entity_poly.type
_entity_poly.pdbx_seq_one_letter_code
_entity_poly.pdbx_strand_id
1 'polypeptide(L)'
;MDFTLGTARLTLDPDPFSCNHGYIQVSGMFALPRCVYAMADDGLLFSFLATVNRYTKVPLNAVLIFTLLNAVIALVFDLETLVDFLSIGTLSAYSMVSACVLVLRYQAAPIDGNSGRLDTGGRIKAWVPFRNFWESLPDGRSIVIAVIGLMIGYFWLAFTIRSGLMFSTGGIISMALSATLTILAFFFICGHEQNSLDLYFRVPFVPVIPCAGLLINTFMMAFLDYLTWIRFFAWMVIGLVIYFLYGIRHSKEGKKMRVVTASSLSTFSKQANG
;
A
#
# COMPACT_ATOMS: atom_id res chain seq x y z
N MET A 1 42.83 21.23 -49.32
CA MET A 1 43.61 21.03 -48.08
C MET A 1 43.23 22.18 -47.17
N ASP A 2 42.07 22.08 -46.52
CA ASP A 2 41.57 23.11 -45.60
C ASP A 2 41.39 22.48 -44.22
N PHE A 3 42.50 22.54 -43.48
CA PHE A 3 42.53 22.49 -42.02
C PHE A 3 42.17 23.89 -41.55
N THR A 4 41.04 24.07 -40.84
CA THR A 4 40.65 25.21 -39.94
C THR A 4 39.17 25.63 -40.02
N LEU A 5 38.21 24.69 -40.00
CA LEU A 5 36.79 25.05 -39.81
C LEU A 5 35.97 23.90 -39.19
N GLY A 6 36.39 23.39 -38.03
CA GLY A 6 35.66 22.31 -37.35
C GLY A 6 35.80 22.22 -35.84
N THR A 7 36.60 23.06 -35.18
CA THR A 7 36.87 23.00 -33.73
C THR A 7 36.06 24.03 -32.93
N ALA A 8 34.85 24.36 -33.36
CA ALA A 8 33.95 25.30 -32.66
C ALA A 8 32.50 24.79 -32.48
N ARG A 9 32.28 23.47 -32.54
CA ARG A 9 30.97 22.84 -32.30
C ARG A 9 31.06 21.67 -31.30
N LEU A 10 31.68 21.91 -30.14
CA LEU A 10 31.87 20.89 -29.09
C LEU A 10 31.40 21.31 -27.69
N THR A 11 30.43 22.22 -27.56
CA THR A 11 30.00 22.70 -26.23
C THR A 11 28.49 22.85 -25.99
N LEU A 12 27.59 22.34 -26.82
CA LEU A 12 26.15 22.34 -26.52
C LEU A 12 25.42 21.15 -27.17
N ASP A 13 25.72 19.93 -26.72
CA ASP A 13 24.70 18.89 -26.68
C ASP A 13 24.34 18.73 -25.19
N PRO A 14 23.12 19.09 -24.73
CA PRO A 14 22.70 18.76 -23.39
C PRO A 14 22.57 17.24 -23.33
N ASP A 15 23.48 16.63 -22.59
CA ASP A 15 23.46 15.22 -22.21
C ASP A 15 22.04 14.81 -21.78
N PRO A 16 21.41 13.83 -22.45
CA PRO A 16 20.02 13.43 -22.18
C PRO A 16 19.83 12.87 -20.76
N PHE A 17 20.92 12.64 -20.02
CA PHE A 17 20.91 12.24 -18.62
C PHE A 17 20.68 13.40 -17.64
N SER A 18 21.09 14.64 -17.96
CA SER A 18 20.87 15.80 -17.08
C SER A 18 19.43 16.29 -17.10
N CYS A 19 18.75 16.24 -18.25
CA CYS A 19 17.31 16.50 -18.34
C CYS A 19 16.47 15.49 -17.54
N ASN A 20 17.01 14.30 -17.29
CA ASN A 20 16.34 13.24 -16.56
C ASN A 20 16.28 13.54 -15.02
N HIS A 21 17.17 14.35 -14.46
CA HIS A 21 17.07 14.59 -13.01
C HIS A 21 15.97 15.61 -12.65
N GLY A 22 15.75 16.61 -13.51
CA GLY A 22 14.75 17.65 -13.30
C GLY A 22 13.30 17.17 -13.48
N TYR A 23 13.02 16.34 -14.50
CA TYR A 23 11.63 15.92 -14.77
C TYR A 23 11.04 15.06 -13.66
N ILE A 24 11.85 14.25 -12.95
CA ILE A 24 11.37 13.37 -11.87
C ILE A 24 10.85 14.20 -10.70
N GLN A 25 11.63 15.20 -10.28
CA GLN A 25 11.26 16.08 -9.17
C GLN A 25 9.99 16.87 -9.52
N VAL A 26 9.92 17.41 -10.73
CA VAL A 26 8.75 18.15 -11.22
C VAL A 26 7.51 17.24 -11.33
N SER A 27 7.68 15.99 -11.76
CA SER A 27 6.57 15.03 -11.84
C SER A 27 5.96 14.69 -10.48
N GLY A 28 6.79 14.57 -9.43
CA GLY A 28 6.33 14.34 -8.05
C GLY A 28 5.50 15.50 -7.51
N MET A 29 5.90 16.74 -7.80
CA MET A 29 5.16 17.95 -7.38
C MET A 29 3.78 18.02 -8.03
N PHE A 30 3.62 17.54 -9.26
CA PHE A 30 2.32 17.49 -9.94
C PHE A 30 1.46 16.28 -9.54
N ALA A 31 2.07 15.19 -9.08
CA ALA A 31 1.35 13.99 -8.65
C ALA A 31 0.63 14.19 -7.30
N LEU A 32 1.28 14.84 -6.33
CA LEU A 32 0.75 14.99 -4.95
C LEU A 32 -0.64 15.65 -4.88
N PRO A 33 -0.89 16.82 -5.51
CA PRO A 33 -2.21 17.45 -5.45
C PRO A 33 -3.30 16.63 -6.13
N ARG A 34 -2.95 15.86 -7.16
CA ARG A 34 -3.90 14.98 -7.88
C ARG A 34 -4.33 13.81 -7.01
N CYS A 35 -3.38 13.18 -6.29
CA CYS A 35 -3.70 12.13 -5.34
C CYS A 35 -4.61 12.63 -4.22
N VAL A 36 -4.29 13.79 -3.62
CA VAL A 36 -5.12 14.42 -2.57
C VAL A 36 -6.52 14.74 -3.07
N TYR A 37 -6.63 15.27 -4.29
CA TYR A 37 -7.92 15.55 -4.91
C TYR A 37 -8.75 14.28 -5.11
N ALA A 38 -8.15 13.21 -5.64
CA ALA A 38 -8.83 11.93 -5.82
C ALA A 38 -9.31 11.36 -4.47
N MET A 39 -8.45 11.36 -3.45
CA MET A 39 -8.81 10.91 -2.09
C MET A 39 -9.92 11.76 -1.44
N ALA A 40 -9.92 13.07 -1.68
CA ALA A 40 -10.97 13.97 -1.19
C ALA A 40 -12.28 13.80 -1.98
N ASP A 41 -12.23 13.50 -3.27
CA ASP A 41 -13.42 13.21 -4.07
C ASP A 41 -14.06 11.88 -3.68
N ASP A 42 -13.26 10.86 -3.37
CA ASP A 42 -13.72 9.59 -2.80
C ASP A 42 -14.37 9.78 -1.40
N GLY A 43 -14.19 10.95 -0.79
CA GLY A 43 -14.72 11.29 0.53
C GLY A 43 -13.90 10.71 1.68
N LEU A 44 -12.66 10.26 1.42
CA LEU A 44 -11.71 9.86 2.46
C LEU A 44 -11.10 11.07 3.20
N LEU A 45 -10.99 12.21 2.52
CA LEU A 45 -10.50 13.49 3.08
C LEU A 45 -11.58 14.57 3.05
N PHE A 46 -11.34 15.69 3.76
CA PHE A 46 -12.25 16.83 3.84
C PHE A 46 -12.74 17.30 2.46
N SER A 47 -14.06 17.29 2.22
CA SER A 47 -14.69 17.66 0.94
C SER A 47 -14.36 19.08 0.46
N PHE A 48 -13.90 19.96 1.35
CA PHE A 48 -13.40 21.29 0.98
C PHE A 48 -12.16 21.23 0.09
N LEU A 49 -11.30 20.22 0.26
CA LEU A 49 -10.07 20.02 -0.52
C LEU A 49 -10.36 19.53 -1.95
N ALA A 50 -11.53 18.91 -2.18
CA ALA A 50 -11.97 18.48 -3.51
C ALA A 50 -12.55 19.63 -4.36
N THR A 51 -12.64 20.86 -3.82
CA THR A 51 -13.22 21.99 -4.56
C THR A 51 -12.24 22.47 -5.63
N VAL A 52 -12.56 22.23 -6.90
CA VAL A 52 -11.75 22.64 -8.05
C VAL A 52 -12.16 24.04 -8.53
N ASN A 53 -11.20 24.92 -8.76
CA ASN A 53 -11.45 26.23 -9.34
C ASN A 53 -11.74 26.11 -10.86
N ARG A 54 -12.81 26.77 -11.35
CA ARG A 54 -13.26 26.67 -12.75
C ARG A 54 -12.25 27.19 -13.78
N TYR A 55 -11.41 28.16 -13.41
CA TYR A 55 -10.47 28.79 -14.33
C TYR A 55 -9.15 28.02 -14.46
N THR A 56 -8.53 27.65 -13.33
CA THR A 56 -7.24 26.94 -13.31
C THR A 56 -7.38 25.42 -13.42
N LYS A 57 -8.58 24.85 -13.25
CA LYS A 57 -8.86 23.40 -13.23
C LYS A 57 -7.99 22.58 -12.24
N VAL A 58 -7.35 23.24 -11.27
CA VAL A 58 -6.49 22.66 -10.24
C VAL A 58 -7.13 22.90 -8.86
N PRO A 59 -7.04 21.95 -7.91
CA PRO A 59 -7.54 22.11 -6.54
C PRO A 59 -6.69 23.12 -5.75
N LEU A 60 -6.94 24.42 -5.97
CA LEU A 60 -6.13 25.52 -5.40
C LEU A 60 -6.11 25.51 -3.86
N ASN A 61 -7.26 25.24 -3.22
CA ASN A 61 -7.37 25.20 -1.77
C ASN A 61 -6.49 24.09 -1.16
N ALA A 62 -6.46 22.92 -1.80
CA ALA A 62 -5.60 21.83 -1.35
C ALA A 62 -4.12 22.22 -1.51
N VAL A 63 -3.72 22.73 -2.68
CA VAL A 63 -2.34 23.14 -2.92
C VAL A 63 -1.88 24.17 -1.88
N LEU A 64 -2.66 25.22 -1.64
CA LEU A 64 -2.31 26.29 -0.71
C LEU A 64 -2.16 25.77 0.74
N ILE A 65 -3.08 24.93 1.20
CA ILE A 65 -3.01 24.38 2.56
C ILE A 65 -1.81 23.45 2.72
N PHE A 66 -1.58 22.53 1.77
CA PHE A 66 -0.46 21.59 1.86
C PHE A 66 0.90 22.27 1.68
N THR A 67 1.03 23.28 0.83
CA THR A 67 2.28 24.05 0.71
C THR A 67 2.55 24.88 1.95
N LEU A 68 1.53 25.49 2.56
CA LEU A 68 1.67 26.20 3.83
C LEU A 68 2.11 25.25 4.95
N LEU A 69 1.45 24.09 5.09
CA LEU A 69 1.83 23.09 6.08
C LEU A 69 3.26 22.58 5.84
N ASN A 70 3.63 22.29 4.59
CA ASN A 70 4.98 21.86 4.24
C ASN A 70 6.03 22.93 4.53
N ALA A 71 5.72 24.21 4.28
CA ALA A 71 6.62 25.33 4.60
C ALA A 71 6.84 25.46 6.11
N VAL A 72 5.79 25.29 6.92
CA VAL A 72 5.92 25.28 8.39
C VAL A 72 6.75 24.08 8.86
N ILE A 73 6.53 22.89 8.31
CA ILE A 73 7.32 21.69 8.64
C ILE A 73 8.79 21.91 8.26
N ALA A 74 9.08 22.45 7.08
CA ALA A 74 10.44 22.72 6.63
C ALA A 74 11.17 23.78 7.48
N LEU A 75 10.43 24.67 8.14
CA LEU A 75 11.01 25.68 9.05
C LEU A 75 11.30 25.11 10.44
N VAL A 76 10.47 24.17 10.92
CA VAL A 76 10.55 23.61 12.27
C VAL A 76 11.46 22.39 12.37
N PHE A 77 11.56 21.59 11.29
CA PHE A 77 12.30 20.33 11.28
C PHE A 77 13.59 20.44 10.50
N ASP A 78 14.65 19.84 11.05
CA ASP A 78 15.92 19.70 10.36
C ASP A 78 15.83 18.65 9.24
N LEU A 79 16.65 18.81 8.20
CA LEU A 79 16.63 17.97 7.00
C LEU A 79 16.84 16.50 7.34
N GLU A 80 17.74 16.19 8.28
CA GLU A 80 18.01 14.81 8.72
C GLU A 80 16.74 14.15 9.29
N THR A 81 16.03 14.86 10.18
CA THR A 81 14.78 14.35 10.75
C THR A 81 13.67 14.19 9.72
N LEU A 82 13.65 15.06 8.70
CA LEU A 82 12.67 15.00 7.62
C LEU A 82 12.92 13.80 6.69
N VAL A 83 14.19 13.51 6.39
CA VAL A 83 14.59 12.34 5.59
C VAL A 83 14.26 11.04 6.31
N ASP A 84 14.43 10.98 7.64
CA ASP A 84 14.02 9.81 8.43
C ASP A 84 12.51 9.57 8.36
N PHE A 85 11.69 10.64 8.38
CA PHE A 85 10.24 10.56 8.22
C PHE A 85 9.82 10.10 6.82
N LEU A 86 10.50 10.59 5.79
CA LEU A 86 10.25 10.17 4.43
C LEU A 86 10.62 8.69 4.23
N SER A 87 11.75 8.26 4.80
CA SER A 87 12.26 6.89 4.68
C SER A 87 11.36 5.88 5.37
N ILE A 88 10.91 6.16 6.60
CA ILE A 88 9.95 5.28 7.29
C ILE A 88 8.61 5.23 6.54
N GLY A 89 8.15 6.36 6.01
CA GLY A 89 6.92 6.46 5.23
C GLY A 89 6.96 5.61 3.97
N THR A 90 8.05 5.72 3.19
CA THR A 90 8.22 4.94 1.95
C THR A 90 8.37 3.45 2.20
N LEU A 91 9.14 3.04 3.21
CA LEU A 91 9.26 1.64 3.62
C LEU A 91 7.90 1.07 4.06
N SER A 92 7.13 1.83 4.84
CA SER A 92 5.78 1.42 5.28
C SER A 92 4.82 1.29 4.08
N ALA A 93 4.85 2.22 3.13
CA ALA A 93 4.01 2.20 1.95
C ALA A 93 4.35 0.99 1.06
N TYR A 94 5.63 0.68 0.84
CA TYR A 94 6.02 -0.50 0.09
C TYR A 94 5.60 -1.81 0.77
N SER A 95 5.71 -1.89 2.10
CA SER A 95 5.21 -3.05 2.84
C SER A 95 3.69 -3.25 2.65
N MET A 96 2.92 -2.15 2.66
CA MET A 96 1.48 -2.17 2.42
C MET A 96 1.16 -2.59 0.98
N VAL A 97 1.88 -2.06 -0.01
CA VAL A 97 1.70 -2.44 -1.42
C VAL A 97 1.99 -3.92 -1.63
N SER A 98 3.08 -4.45 -1.06
CA SER A 98 3.40 -5.88 -1.14
C SER A 98 2.33 -6.74 -0.47
N ALA A 99 1.79 -6.32 0.68
CA ALA A 99 0.69 -7.01 1.35
C ALA A 99 -0.59 -6.99 0.50
N CYS A 100 -0.95 -5.86 -0.10
CA CYS A 100 -2.11 -5.73 -0.98
C CYS A 100 -2.00 -6.65 -2.21
N VAL A 101 -0.84 -6.69 -2.86
CA VAL A 101 -0.61 -7.60 -4.01
C VAL A 101 -0.74 -9.06 -3.58
N LEU A 102 -0.28 -9.42 -2.38
CA LEU A 102 -0.41 -10.78 -1.87
C LEU A 102 -1.89 -11.11 -1.62
N VAL A 103 -2.65 -10.23 -0.95
CA VAL A 103 -4.09 -10.45 -0.70
C VAL A 103 -4.87 -10.55 -2.01
N LEU A 104 -4.66 -9.63 -2.96
CA LEU A 104 -5.38 -9.61 -4.25
C LEU A 104 -5.11 -10.85 -5.12
N ARG A 105 -3.95 -11.50 -4.98
CA ARG A 105 -3.61 -12.71 -5.75
C ARG A 105 -4.36 -13.96 -5.28
N TYR A 106 -4.82 -13.98 -4.04
CA TYR A 106 -5.51 -15.13 -3.46
C TYR A 106 -7.00 -14.87 -3.19
N GLN A 107 -7.52 -13.66 -3.41
CA GLN A 107 -8.96 -13.42 -3.37
C GLN A 107 -9.65 -14.06 -4.57
N ALA A 108 -10.76 -14.78 -4.33
CA ALA A 108 -11.64 -15.27 -5.38
C ALA A 108 -12.19 -14.10 -6.18
N ALA A 109 -11.98 -14.12 -7.48
CA ALA A 109 -12.58 -13.15 -8.37
C ALA A 109 -13.76 -13.77 -9.13
N PRO A 110 -14.79 -12.98 -9.52
CA PRO A 110 -15.90 -13.49 -10.31
C PRO A 110 -15.41 -13.92 -11.70
N ILE A 111 -15.76 -15.13 -12.11
CA ILE A 111 -15.49 -15.62 -13.47
C ILE A 111 -16.52 -14.96 -14.42
N ASP A 112 -16.03 -14.35 -15.51
CA ASP A 112 -16.83 -13.78 -16.61
C ASP A 112 -17.82 -12.65 -16.22
N GLY A 113 -17.58 -11.95 -15.11
CA GLY A 113 -18.47 -10.87 -14.64
C GLY A 113 -19.85 -11.36 -14.13
N ASN A 114 -20.06 -12.68 -14.08
CA ASN A 114 -21.26 -13.29 -13.54
C ASN A 114 -21.07 -13.56 -12.04
N SER A 115 -21.74 -12.79 -11.19
CA SER A 115 -21.60 -12.85 -9.72
C SER A 115 -21.98 -14.21 -9.10
N GLY A 116 -22.54 -15.14 -9.86
CA GLY A 116 -22.90 -16.48 -9.40
C GLY A 116 -21.81 -17.56 -9.49
N ARG A 117 -20.66 -17.29 -10.13
CA ARG A 117 -19.52 -18.25 -10.23
C ARG A 117 -18.22 -17.56 -9.79
N LEU A 118 -17.81 -17.81 -8.55
CA LEU A 118 -16.54 -17.36 -8.01
C LEU A 118 -15.42 -18.35 -8.40
N ASP A 119 -14.23 -17.82 -8.71
CA ASP A 119 -13.03 -18.63 -8.94
C ASP A 119 -12.60 -19.38 -7.66
N THR A 120 -11.75 -20.40 -7.80
CA THR A 120 -11.18 -21.15 -6.67
C THR A 120 -10.16 -20.36 -5.84
N GLY A 121 -9.97 -19.07 -6.15
CA GLY A 121 -9.09 -18.17 -5.41
C GLY A 121 -9.35 -18.21 -3.91
N GLY A 122 -8.35 -18.64 -3.15
CA GLY A 122 -8.43 -18.67 -1.69
C GLY A 122 -9.03 -19.91 -1.08
N ARG A 123 -9.33 -20.93 -1.90
CA ARG A 123 -9.54 -22.29 -1.40
C ARG A 123 -8.22 -22.89 -0.94
N ILE A 124 -8.30 -23.70 0.11
CA ILE A 124 -7.15 -24.33 0.75
C ILE A 124 -6.89 -25.66 0.06
N LYS A 125 -5.65 -25.89 -0.40
CA LYS A 125 -5.27 -27.15 -1.04
C LYS A 125 -5.40 -28.30 -0.03
N ALA A 126 -5.84 -29.47 -0.49
CA ALA A 126 -6.18 -30.63 0.36
C ALA A 126 -5.04 -31.16 1.26
N TRP A 127 -3.80 -30.71 1.03
CA TRP A 127 -2.61 -31.15 1.75
C TRP A 127 -2.29 -30.31 3.01
N VAL A 128 -3.01 -29.22 3.27
CA VAL A 128 -2.78 -28.36 4.46
C VAL A 128 -3.31 -29.02 5.75
N PRO A 129 -2.49 -29.17 6.81
CA PRO A 129 -2.96 -29.69 8.09
C PRO A 129 -3.98 -28.75 8.74
N PHE A 130 -5.00 -29.30 9.41
CA PHE A 130 -6.13 -28.56 10.00
C PHE A 130 -7.08 -27.84 9.02
N ARG A 131 -7.32 -28.42 7.83
CA ARG A 131 -8.31 -27.93 6.85
C ARG A 131 -9.66 -27.56 7.47
N ASN A 132 -10.18 -28.40 8.38
CA ASN A 132 -11.51 -28.21 9.00
C ASN A 132 -11.63 -26.92 9.84
N PHE A 133 -10.53 -26.45 10.45
CA PHE A 133 -10.52 -25.18 11.19
C PHE A 133 -10.50 -23.99 10.24
N TRP A 134 -9.70 -24.09 9.17
CA TRP A 134 -9.53 -23.00 8.22
C TRP A 134 -10.72 -22.83 7.27
N GLU A 135 -11.45 -23.90 6.97
CA GLU A 135 -12.73 -23.85 6.23
C GLU A 135 -13.90 -23.35 7.08
N SER A 136 -13.75 -23.30 8.41
CA SER A 136 -14.73 -22.67 9.30
C SER A 136 -14.68 -21.14 9.21
N LEU A 137 -13.64 -20.55 8.60
CA LEU A 137 -13.54 -19.11 8.40
C LEU A 137 -14.19 -18.71 7.06
N PRO A 138 -14.87 -17.54 7.00
CA PRO A 138 -15.44 -17.01 5.76
C PRO A 138 -14.39 -16.90 4.65
N ASP A 139 -14.81 -17.21 3.41
CA ASP A 139 -13.96 -17.21 2.21
C ASP A 139 -13.12 -15.91 2.13
N GLY A 140 -11.80 -16.07 2.04
CA GLY A 140 -10.84 -14.96 1.92
C GLY A 140 -10.22 -14.43 3.23
N ARG A 141 -10.79 -14.73 4.41
CA ARG A 141 -10.18 -14.29 5.69
C ARG A 141 -8.95 -15.10 6.08
N SER A 142 -8.88 -16.36 5.70
CA SER A 142 -7.73 -17.26 5.96
C SER A 142 -6.43 -16.68 5.41
N ILE A 143 -6.46 -16.13 4.19
CA ILE A 143 -5.31 -15.50 3.53
C ILE A 143 -4.88 -14.26 4.28
N VAL A 144 -5.82 -13.39 4.65
CA VAL A 144 -5.51 -12.14 5.36
C VAL A 144 -4.85 -12.45 6.70
N ILE A 145 -5.33 -13.46 7.42
CA ILE A 145 -4.71 -13.94 8.67
C ILE A 145 -3.28 -14.45 8.40
N ALA A 146 -3.06 -15.16 7.30
CA ALA A 146 -1.73 -15.62 6.89
C ALA A 146 -0.77 -14.46 6.61
N VAL A 147 -1.22 -13.44 5.86
CA VAL A 147 -0.42 -12.24 5.55
C VAL A 147 -0.07 -11.49 6.82
N ILE A 148 -1.06 -11.28 7.71
CA ILE A 148 -0.85 -10.60 8.99
C ILE A 148 0.13 -11.39 9.86
N GLY A 149 -0.03 -12.72 9.94
CA GLY A 149 0.89 -13.60 10.66
C GLY A 149 2.32 -13.51 10.12
N LEU A 150 2.47 -13.43 8.79
CA LEU A 150 3.77 -13.24 8.13
C LEU A 150 4.38 -11.88 8.44
N MET A 151 3.59 -10.79 8.42
CA MET A 151 4.06 -9.44 8.80
C MET A 151 4.52 -9.40 10.26
N ILE A 152 3.74 -9.98 11.18
CA ILE A 152 4.07 -10.06 12.61
C ILE A 152 5.35 -10.89 12.80
N GLY A 153 5.48 -12.02 12.11
CA GLY A 153 6.65 -12.88 12.17
C GLY A 153 7.94 -12.16 11.73
N TYR A 154 7.90 -11.40 10.62
CA TYR A 154 9.06 -10.62 10.18
C TYR A 154 9.39 -9.48 11.14
N PHE A 155 8.39 -8.80 11.69
CA PHE A 155 8.63 -7.74 12.67
C PHE A 155 9.27 -8.30 13.96
N TRP A 156 8.79 -9.45 14.43
CA TRP A 156 9.35 -10.15 15.60
C TRP A 156 10.79 -10.63 15.36
N LEU A 157 11.04 -11.20 14.18
CA LEU A 157 12.38 -11.61 13.77
C LEU A 157 13.32 -10.40 13.76
N ALA A 158 12.90 -9.29 13.16
CA ALA A 158 13.69 -8.08 13.07
C ALA A 158 13.94 -7.44 14.46
N PHE A 159 12.96 -7.46 15.35
CA PHE A 159 13.11 -7.01 16.74
C PHE A 159 14.11 -7.87 17.51
N THR A 160 14.05 -9.19 17.35
CA THR A 160 15.02 -10.12 17.96
C THR A 160 16.44 -9.80 17.49
N ILE A 161 16.62 -9.56 16.18
CA ILE A 161 17.91 -9.20 15.61
C ILE A 161 18.41 -7.85 16.18
N ARG A 162 17.53 -6.85 16.27
CA ARG A 162 17.86 -5.52 16.80
C ARG A 162 18.20 -5.53 18.29
N SER A 163 17.55 -6.38 19.08
CA SER A 163 17.73 -6.46 20.53
C SER A 163 19.14 -6.90 20.98
N GLY A 164 19.98 -7.38 20.05
CA GLY A 164 21.36 -7.79 20.34
C GLY A 164 21.48 -9.06 21.21
N LEU A 165 20.35 -9.71 21.53
CA LEU A 165 20.27 -10.90 22.38
C LEU A 165 20.69 -12.20 21.67
N MET A 166 21.42 -12.12 20.56
CA MET A 166 21.79 -13.26 19.71
C MET A 166 22.48 -14.40 20.47
N PHE A 167 23.24 -14.07 21.52
CA PHE A 167 24.00 -15.03 22.32
C PHE A 167 23.31 -15.45 23.61
N SER A 168 22.14 -14.89 23.93
CA SER A 168 21.34 -15.32 25.07
C SER A 168 20.46 -16.50 24.68
N THR A 169 20.31 -17.48 25.56
CA THR A 169 19.40 -18.63 25.35
C THR A 169 17.99 -18.18 24.97
N GLY A 170 17.51 -17.07 25.58
CA GLY A 170 16.20 -16.49 25.24
C GLY A 170 16.13 -15.92 23.83
N GLY A 171 17.20 -15.29 23.33
CA GLY A 171 17.25 -14.74 21.98
C GLY A 171 17.30 -15.82 20.90
N ILE A 172 18.00 -16.93 21.17
CA ILE A 172 18.02 -18.09 20.26
C ILE A 172 16.61 -18.70 20.17
N ILE A 173 15.91 -18.85 21.30
CA ILE A 173 14.53 -19.36 21.33
C ILE A 173 13.58 -18.42 20.57
N SER A 174 13.68 -17.11 20.77
CA SER A 174 12.80 -16.15 20.07
C SER A 174 13.09 -16.05 18.57
N MET A 175 14.36 -16.19 18.17
CA MET A 175 14.75 -16.24 16.76
C MET A 175 14.26 -17.53 16.09
N ALA A 176 14.39 -18.67 16.77
CA ALA A 176 13.84 -19.94 16.29
C ALA A 176 12.31 -19.92 16.19
N LEU A 177 11.62 -19.31 17.16
CA LEU A 177 10.16 -19.19 17.17
C LEU A 177 9.64 -18.26 16.06
N SER A 178 10.30 -17.14 15.82
CA SER A 178 9.92 -16.24 14.72
C SER A 178 10.28 -16.80 13.34
N ALA A 179 11.41 -17.48 13.20
CA ALA A 179 11.77 -18.20 11.98
C ALA A 179 10.76 -19.32 11.68
N THR A 180 10.35 -20.10 12.69
CA THR A 180 9.32 -21.14 12.47
C THR A 180 7.97 -20.53 12.12
N LEU A 181 7.54 -19.44 12.78
CA LEU A 181 6.29 -18.75 12.44
C LEU A 181 6.27 -18.22 10.99
N THR A 182 7.37 -17.61 10.54
CA THR A 182 7.51 -17.08 9.17
C THR A 182 7.54 -18.18 8.13
N ILE A 183 8.25 -19.29 8.38
CA ILE A 183 8.26 -20.46 7.51
C ILE A 183 6.86 -21.08 7.43
N LEU A 184 6.17 -21.23 8.56
CA LEU A 184 4.79 -21.75 8.60
C LEU A 184 3.83 -20.85 7.82
N ALA A 185 3.91 -19.53 8.00
CA ALA A 185 3.06 -18.59 7.28
C ALA A 185 3.34 -18.60 5.77
N PHE A 186 4.63 -18.65 5.36
CA PHE A 186 5.01 -18.78 3.95
C PHE A 186 4.49 -20.09 3.35
N PHE A 187 4.60 -21.18 4.08
CA PHE A 187 4.12 -22.48 3.64
C PHE A 187 2.60 -22.54 3.52
N PHE A 188 1.89 -21.89 4.44
CA PHE A 188 0.44 -21.75 4.41
C PHE A 188 -0.04 -20.88 3.24
N ILE A 189 0.73 -19.85 2.84
CA ILE A 189 0.48 -19.06 1.62
C ILE A 189 0.73 -19.89 0.35
N CYS A 190 1.79 -20.70 0.32
CA CYS A 190 2.05 -21.64 -0.78
C CYS A 190 0.98 -22.76 -0.87
N GLY A 191 0.30 -23.06 0.23
CA GLY A 191 -0.79 -24.03 0.31
C GLY A 191 -2.16 -23.51 -0.17
N HIS A 192 -2.32 -22.20 -0.44
CA HIS A 192 -3.55 -21.66 -1.01
C HIS A 192 -3.56 -21.76 -2.54
N GLU A 193 -4.73 -22.06 -3.11
CA GLU A 193 -4.90 -22.02 -4.57
C GLU A 193 -4.86 -20.56 -5.05
N GLN A 194 -3.98 -20.31 -6.02
CA GLN A 194 -3.85 -19.01 -6.66
C GLN A 194 -5.05 -18.75 -7.56
N ASN A 195 -5.52 -17.51 -7.58
CA ASN A 195 -6.61 -17.08 -8.46
C ASN A 195 -6.19 -17.30 -9.93
N SER A 196 -7.06 -17.92 -10.74
CA SER A 196 -6.80 -18.32 -12.12
C SER A 196 -7.08 -17.19 -13.13
N LEU A 197 -7.45 -16.00 -12.66
CA LEU A 197 -7.66 -14.86 -13.55
C LEU A 197 -6.37 -14.41 -14.25
N ASP A 198 -6.49 -14.19 -15.56
CA ASP A 198 -5.44 -13.64 -16.38
C ASP A 198 -5.27 -12.14 -16.11
N LEU A 199 -4.57 -11.80 -15.02
CA LEU A 199 -4.18 -10.42 -14.74
C LEU A 199 -3.16 -9.96 -15.80
N TYR A 200 -3.46 -8.84 -16.47
CA TYR A 200 -2.64 -8.19 -17.52
C TYR A 200 -1.15 -8.03 -17.16
N PHE A 201 -0.82 -8.04 -15.86
CA PHE A 201 0.55 -8.05 -15.34
C PHE A 201 0.82 -9.39 -14.63
N ARG A 202 1.48 -10.33 -15.32
CA ARG A 202 1.98 -11.59 -14.73
C ARG A 202 3.42 -11.40 -14.27
N VAL A 203 3.65 -11.49 -12.97
CA VAL A 203 5.01 -11.57 -12.42
C VAL A 203 5.37 -13.05 -12.29
N PRO A 204 6.45 -13.57 -12.90
CA PRO A 204 6.71 -15.00 -13.02
C PRO A 204 7.07 -15.74 -11.71
N PHE A 205 7.10 -15.06 -10.54
CA PHE A 205 7.48 -15.65 -9.24
C PHE A 205 6.60 -15.16 -8.06
N VAL A 206 5.28 -15.08 -8.25
CA VAL A 206 4.31 -14.89 -7.16
C VAL A 206 4.12 -16.25 -6.46
N PRO A 207 4.47 -16.46 -5.18
CA PRO A 207 4.42 -15.52 -4.05
C PRO A 207 5.78 -15.08 -3.47
N VAL A 208 6.91 -15.55 -4.03
CA VAL A 208 8.24 -15.28 -3.48
C VAL A 208 8.60 -13.80 -3.56
N ILE A 209 8.28 -13.13 -4.68
CA ILE A 209 8.64 -11.72 -4.89
C ILE A 209 7.98 -10.79 -3.85
N PRO A 210 6.65 -10.82 -3.63
CA PRO A 210 6.03 -9.99 -2.59
C PRO A 210 6.54 -10.34 -1.18
N CYS A 211 6.76 -11.62 -0.88
CA CYS A 211 7.28 -12.04 0.43
C CYS A 211 8.71 -11.54 0.67
N ALA A 212 9.59 -11.60 -0.34
CA ALA A 212 10.95 -11.09 -0.26
C ALA A 212 10.97 -9.56 -0.12
N GLY A 213 10.14 -8.84 -0.89
CA GLY A 213 10.00 -7.39 -0.75
C GLY A 213 9.52 -6.98 0.65
N LEU A 214 8.55 -7.71 1.21
CA LEU A 214 8.06 -7.46 2.56
C LEU A 214 9.13 -7.74 3.62
N LEU A 215 9.91 -8.82 3.46
CA LEU A 215 11.03 -9.16 4.34
C LEU A 215 12.12 -8.08 4.32
N ILE A 216 12.56 -7.66 3.13
CA ILE A 216 13.61 -6.65 2.97
C ILE A 216 13.17 -5.31 3.57
N ASN A 217 11.95 -4.87 3.28
CA ASN A 217 11.42 -3.61 3.79
C ASN A 217 11.29 -3.63 5.32
N THR A 218 10.79 -4.74 5.89
CA THR A 218 10.64 -4.88 7.35
C THR A 218 12.00 -4.91 8.05
N PHE A 219 12.99 -5.56 7.44
CA PHE A 219 14.35 -5.59 7.96
C PHE A 219 15.01 -4.21 7.94
N MET A 220 14.89 -3.47 6.83
CA MET A 220 15.37 -2.08 6.73
C MET A 220 14.71 -1.19 7.78
N MET A 221 13.42 -1.40 8.06
CA MET A 221 12.66 -0.66 9.07
C MET A 221 13.18 -0.88 10.51
N ALA A 222 13.72 -2.06 10.80
CA ALA A 222 14.20 -2.41 12.14
C ALA A 222 15.59 -1.83 12.48
N PHE A 223 16.36 -1.41 11.47
CA PHE A 223 17.60 -0.66 11.70
C PHE A 223 17.37 0.83 11.93
N LEU A 224 16.16 1.32 11.68
CA LEU A 224 15.80 2.71 11.94
C LEU A 224 15.65 2.96 13.44
N ASP A 225 15.94 4.20 13.86
CA ASP A 225 15.89 4.54 15.28
C ASP A 225 14.48 4.47 15.87
N TYR A 226 14.43 4.13 17.15
CA TYR A 226 13.17 3.97 17.90
C TYR A 226 12.33 5.25 17.95
N LEU A 227 12.98 6.42 17.92
CA LEU A 227 12.30 7.71 17.83
C LEU A 227 11.47 7.82 16.54
N THR A 228 11.96 7.27 15.44
CA THR A 228 11.27 7.30 14.15
C THR A 228 10.00 6.44 14.18
N TRP A 229 10.04 5.31 14.89
CA TRP A 229 8.88 4.44 15.12
C TRP A 229 7.78 5.11 15.95
N ILE A 230 8.13 5.73 17.07
CA ILE A 230 7.14 6.44 17.91
C ILE A 230 6.45 7.53 17.09
N ARG A 231 7.23 8.31 16.34
CA ARG A 231 6.70 9.41 15.53
C ARG A 231 5.81 8.88 14.41
N PHE A 232 6.20 7.80 13.73
CA PHE A 232 5.35 7.14 12.72
C PHE A 232 3.99 6.72 13.31
N PHE A 233 3.98 6.02 14.44
CA PHE A 233 2.74 5.62 15.09
C PHE A 233 1.90 6.82 15.55
N ALA A 234 2.53 7.88 16.07
CA ALA A 234 1.82 9.10 16.43
C ALA A 234 1.13 9.74 15.22
N TRP A 235 1.84 9.88 14.09
CA TRP A 235 1.26 10.40 12.84
C TRP A 235 0.15 9.50 12.28
N MET A 236 0.31 8.18 12.35
CA MET A 236 -0.73 7.22 11.97
C MET A 236 -1.99 7.38 12.82
N VAL A 237 -1.85 7.53 14.15
CA VAL A 237 -2.97 7.77 15.05
C VAL A 237 -3.66 9.09 14.73
N ILE A 238 -2.90 10.17 14.49
CA ILE A 238 -3.46 11.47 14.09
C ILE A 238 -4.26 11.33 12.79
N GLY A 239 -3.68 10.71 11.76
CA GLY A 239 -4.36 10.47 10.48
C GLY A 239 -5.62 9.63 10.64
N LEU A 240 -5.56 8.59 11.47
CA LEU A 240 -6.68 7.71 11.78
C LEU A 240 -7.81 8.46 12.51
N VAL A 241 -7.48 9.33 13.48
CA VAL A 241 -8.45 10.17 14.19
C VAL A 241 -9.14 11.13 13.23
N ILE A 242 -8.38 11.82 12.37
CA ILE A 242 -8.95 12.70 11.34
C ILE A 242 -9.89 11.92 10.42
N TYR A 243 -9.47 10.72 9.99
CA TYR A 243 -10.27 9.84 9.14
C TYR A 243 -11.55 9.37 9.83
N PHE A 244 -11.51 8.90 11.07
CA PHE A 244 -12.70 8.41 11.77
C PHE A 244 -13.71 9.53 12.09
N LEU A 245 -13.22 10.71 12.47
CA LEU A 245 -14.08 11.85 12.80
C LEU A 245 -14.81 12.40 11.56
N TYR A 246 -14.12 12.45 10.41
CA TYR A 246 -14.68 13.01 9.18
C TYR A 246 -15.19 11.96 8.19
N GLY A 247 -14.36 10.99 7.83
CA GLY A 247 -14.57 10.01 6.76
C GLY A 247 -15.78 9.09 6.97
N ILE A 248 -16.02 8.61 8.21
CA ILE A 248 -17.20 7.76 8.48
C ILE A 248 -18.52 8.50 8.24
N ARG A 249 -18.58 9.80 8.54
CA ARG A 249 -19.82 10.58 8.41
C ARG A 249 -20.09 11.07 6.99
N HIS A 250 -19.07 11.11 6.12
CA HIS A 250 -19.16 11.71 4.78
C HIS A 250 -18.87 10.76 3.60
N SER A 251 -18.56 9.49 3.85
CA SER A 251 -18.27 8.51 2.78
C SER A 251 -19.40 8.44 1.73
N LYS A 252 -19.05 8.77 0.47
CA LYS A 252 -19.99 8.82 -0.66
C LYS A 252 -20.39 7.41 -1.15
N GLU A 253 -19.54 6.41 -0.92
CA GLU A 253 -19.76 5.01 -1.30
C GLU A 253 -21.00 4.41 -0.63
N GLY A 254 -21.21 4.69 0.66
CA GLY A 254 -22.41 4.24 1.39
C GLY A 254 -23.71 4.85 0.87
N LYS A 255 -23.67 6.08 0.33
CA LYS A 255 -24.84 6.73 -0.30
C LYS A 255 -25.13 6.13 -1.68
N LYS A 256 -24.10 5.87 -2.50
CA LYS A 256 -24.25 5.22 -3.81
C LYS A 256 -24.90 3.83 -3.69
N MET A 257 -24.41 2.99 -2.76
CA MET A 257 -25.01 1.67 -2.54
C MET A 257 -26.47 1.75 -2.12
N ARG A 258 -26.83 2.68 -1.20
CA ARG A 258 -28.23 2.88 -0.78
C ARG A 258 -29.15 3.29 -1.94
N VAL A 259 -28.69 4.15 -2.85
CA VAL A 259 -29.47 4.56 -4.04
C VAL A 259 -29.65 3.40 -5.01
N VAL A 260 -28.60 2.62 -5.27
CA VAL A 260 -28.68 1.42 -6.12
C VAL A 260 -29.65 0.40 -5.53
N THR A 261 -29.60 0.14 -4.22
CA THR A 261 -30.54 -0.77 -3.53
C THR A 261 -31.98 -0.25 -3.57
N ALA A 262 -32.20 1.05 -3.35
CA ALA A 262 -33.54 1.65 -3.44
C ALA A 262 -34.12 1.58 -4.86
N SER A 263 -33.30 1.83 -5.88
CA SER A 263 -33.71 1.72 -7.28
C SER A 263 -34.06 0.29 -7.65
N SER A 264 -33.24 -0.69 -7.26
CA SER A 264 -33.53 -2.11 -7.52
C SER A 264 -34.79 -2.60 -6.80
N LEU A 265 -35.02 -2.22 -5.53
CA LEU A 265 -36.26 -2.53 -4.81
C LEU A 265 -37.50 -1.93 -5.51
N SER A 266 -37.40 -0.70 -6.03
CA SER A 266 -38.51 -0.10 -6.78
C SER A 266 -38.82 -0.87 -8.07
N THR A 267 -37.81 -1.35 -8.77
CA THR A 267 -37.96 -2.20 -9.98
C THR A 267 -38.62 -3.53 -9.64
N PHE A 268 -38.18 -4.21 -8.57
CA PHE A 268 -38.81 -5.45 -8.10
C PHE A 268 -40.28 -5.25 -7.70
N SER A 269 -40.61 -4.14 -7.02
CA SER A 269 -42.00 -3.82 -6.65
C SER A 269 -42.91 -3.60 -7.86
N LYS A 270 -42.38 -3.03 -8.95
CA LYS A 270 -43.12 -2.86 -10.21
C LYS A 270 -43.35 -4.18 -10.94
N GLN A 271 -42.41 -5.12 -10.88
CA GLN A 271 -42.58 -6.46 -11.47
C GLN A 271 -43.51 -7.36 -10.68
N ALA A 272 -43.65 -7.16 -9.36
CA ALA A 272 -44.54 -7.96 -8.52
C ALA A 272 -46.03 -7.55 -8.62
N ASN A 273 -46.32 -6.36 -9.15
CA ASN A 273 -47.67 -5.76 -9.22
C ASN A 273 -48.23 -5.62 -10.65
N GLY A 274 -47.58 -6.21 -11.66
CA GLY A 274 -48.04 -6.24 -13.05
C GLY A 274 -48.20 -7.67 -13.53
#